data_AF-A0A7V2P3Q9-F1
#
_entry.id   AF-A0A7V2P3Q9-F1
#
_cell.length_a   1.000
_cell.length_b   1.000
_cell.length_c   1.000
_cell.angle_alpha   90.00
_cell.angle_beta   90.00
_cell.angle_gamma   90.00
#
_symmetry.space_group_name_H-M   'P 1'
#
loop_
_entity.id
_entity.type
_entity.pdbx_description
1 polymer ?
#
loop_
_entity_poly.entity_id
_entity_poly.type
_entity_poly.pdbx_seq_one_letter_code
_entity_poly.pdbx_strand_id
1 'polypeptide(L)'
;MRVIGYGLRAIDLVTEWSGWLAALLVIPLIVTQVYEVILRYVFNSPTAWAFEIARYLGGTLFVLGLAWVLKHKAHIRMDLIYRNFSPRRQAIIDIVLTLIIFFPLWILALDRMVDWLWLSWATHERSSDSYWRPIIYPFKTMMPVAFLLLLLAMVADFIRNLGTVFKGEKPCWM
;
A
#
# COMPACT_ATOMS: atom_id res chain seq x y z
N MET A 1 11.97 14.04 22.59
CA MET A 1 12.57 12.89 21.86
C MET A 1 11.86 11.55 22.13
N ARG A 2 11.49 11.19 23.37
CA ARG A 2 10.84 9.89 23.66
C ARG A 2 9.45 9.70 23.02
N VAL A 3 8.59 10.73 23.05
CA VAL A 3 7.23 10.69 22.47
C VAL A 3 7.25 10.45 20.95
N ILE A 4 8.14 11.13 20.24
CA ILE A 4 8.35 10.93 18.79
C ILE A 4 8.79 9.48 18.51
N GLY A 5 9.69 8.93 19.35
CA GLY A 5 10.13 7.55 19.24
C GLY A 5 9.00 6.51 19.42
N TYR A 6 8.08 6.74 20.36
CA TYR A 6 6.92 5.86 20.55
C TYR A 6 5.95 5.92 19.35
N GLY A 7 5.68 7.12 18.83
CA GLY A 7 4.83 7.29 17.64
C GLY A 7 5.38 6.58 16.40
N LEU A 8 6.68 6.72 16.14
CA LEU A 8 7.34 6.04 15.02
C LEU A 8 7.24 4.51 15.14
N ARG A 9 7.46 3.95 16.34
CA ARG A 9 7.33 2.51 16.58
C ARG A 9 5.91 2.00 16.37
N ALA A 10 4.90 2.78 16.76
CA ALA A 10 3.51 2.42 16.54
C ALA A 10 3.20 2.36 15.04
N ILE A 11 3.65 3.36 14.26
CA ILE A 11 3.51 3.36 12.80
C ILE A 11 4.22 2.14 12.20
N ASP A 12 5.48 1.90 12.58
CA ASP A 12 6.26 0.76 12.09
C ASP A 12 5.58 -0.58 12.36
N LEU A 13 4.96 -0.73 13.54
CA LEU A 13 4.24 -1.94 13.92
C LEU A 13 3.02 -2.12 13.04
N VAL A 14 2.17 -1.10 12.90
CA VAL A 14 0.96 -1.18 12.06
C VAL A 14 1.32 -1.47 10.60
N THR A 15 2.36 -0.83 10.07
CA THR A 15 2.88 -1.11 8.72
C THR A 15 3.44 -2.53 8.59
N GLU A 16 4.02 -3.09 9.65
CA GLU A 16 4.47 -4.49 9.63
C GLU A 16 3.28 -5.44 9.54
N TRP A 17 2.28 -5.23 10.40
CA TRP A 17 1.05 -6.03 10.40
C TRP A 17 0.30 -5.95 9.08
N SER A 18 0.27 -4.80 8.41
CA SER A 18 -0.36 -4.68 7.09
C SER A 18 0.34 -5.54 6.05
N GLY A 19 1.68 -5.64 6.09
CA GLY A 19 2.46 -6.53 5.24
C GLY A 19 2.18 -8.00 5.51
N TRP A 20 2.11 -8.41 6.78
CA TRP A 20 1.73 -9.79 7.16
C TRP A 20 0.32 -10.15 6.72
N LEU A 21 -0.63 -9.24 6.87
CA LEU A 21 -1.99 -9.44 6.39
C LEU A 21 -2.03 -9.59 4.86
N ALA A 22 -1.30 -8.75 4.13
CA ALA A 22 -1.16 -8.86 2.68
C ALA A 22 -0.56 -10.22 2.26
N ALA A 23 0.48 -10.69 2.96
CA ALA A 23 1.07 -11.99 2.71
C ALA A 23 0.08 -13.14 2.94
N LEU A 24 -0.76 -13.06 3.98
CA LEU A 24 -1.78 -14.05 4.26
C LEU A 24 -2.84 -14.14 3.13
N LEU A 25 -3.20 -13.02 2.50
CA LEU A 25 -4.17 -12.97 1.40
C LEU A 25 -3.69 -13.68 0.12
N VAL A 26 -2.38 -13.95 -0.01
CA VAL A 26 -1.84 -14.71 -1.14
C VAL A 26 -2.36 -16.15 -1.13
N ILE A 27 -2.57 -16.75 0.04
CA ILE A 27 -3.07 -18.13 0.17
C ILE A 27 -4.46 -18.30 -0.45
N PRO A 28 -5.51 -17.58 -0.02
CA PRO A 28 -6.84 -17.72 -0.63
C PRO A 28 -6.87 -17.29 -2.11
N LEU A 29 -5.99 -16.37 -2.53
CA LEU A 29 -5.85 -15.99 -3.94
C LEU A 29 -5.37 -17.18 -4.77
N ILE A 30 -4.29 -17.85 -4.35
CA ILE A 30 -3.76 -19.04 -5.04
C ILE A 30 -4.81 -20.14 -5.07
N VAL A 31 -5.46 -20.43 -3.93
CA VAL A 31 -6.50 -21.47 -3.86
C VAL A 31 -7.63 -21.18 -4.85
N THR A 32 -8.10 -19.93 -4.92
CA THR A 32 -9.15 -19.52 -5.85
C THR A 32 -8.72 -19.71 -7.32
N GLN A 33 -7.48 -19.34 -7.65
CA GLN A 33 -6.95 -19.47 -9.01
C GLN A 33 -6.78 -20.94 -9.42
N VAL A 34 -6.18 -21.76 -8.54
CA VAL A 34 -6.01 -23.20 -8.79
C VAL A 34 -7.36 -23.88 -8.96
N TYR A 35 -8.34 -23.55 -8.11
CA TYR A 35 -9.69 -24.06 -8.21
C TYR A 35 -10.36 -23.74 -9.55
N GLU A 36 -10.29 -22.48 -9.99
CA GLU A 36 -10.84 -22.05 -11.29
C GLU A 36 -10.16 -22.74 -12.47
N VAL A 37 -8.84 -22.88 -12.44
CA VAL A 37 -8.08 -23.60 -13.49
C VAL A 37 -8.52 -25.07 -13.56
N ILE A 38 -8.64 -25.75 -12.43
CA ILE A 38 -9.11 -27.15 -12.40
C ILE A 38 -10.51 -27.26 -12.99
N LEU A 39 -11.47 -26.45 -12.53
CA LEU A 39 -12.84 -26.52 -13.03
C LEU A 39 -12.97 -26.19 -14.51
N ARG A 40 -12.23 -25.19 -14.98
CA ARG A 40 -12.25 -24.77 -16.38
C ARG A 40 -11.65 -25.81 -17.31
N TYR A 41 -10.49 -26.36 -16.99
CA TYR A 41 -9.75 -27.22 -17.92
C TYR A 41 -10.00 -28.71 -17.73
N VAL A 42 -10.33 -29.16 -16.50
CA VAL A 42 -10.62 -30.58 -16.23
C VAL A 42 -12.11 -30.88 -16.37
N PHE A 43 -12.96 -29.99 -15.85
CA PHE A 43 -14.41 -30.21 -15.78
C PHE A 43 -15.20 -29.42 -16.82
N ASN A 44 -14.54 -28.58 -17.63
CA ASN A 44 -15.17 -27.67 -18.60
C ASN A 44 -16.32 -26.84 -18.01
N SER A 45 -16.20 -26.46 -16.74
CA SER A 45 -17.24 -25.76 -15.96
C SER A 45 -16.65 -24.53 -15.27
N PRO A 46 -16.40 -23.42 -16.00
CA PRO A 46 -15.81 -22.22 -15.43
C PRO A 46 -16.76 -21.57 -14.40
N THR A 47 -16.19 -21.00 -13.34
CA THR A 47 -17.00 -20.35 -12.31
C THR A 47 -17.26 -18.88 -12.62
N ALA A 48 -18.45 -18.40 -12.25
CA ALA A 48 -18.81 -17.00 -12.42
C ALA A 48 -18.11 -16.07 -11.41
N TRP A 49 -17.66 -16.59 -10.26
CA TRP A 49 -17.21 -15.79 -9.12
C TRP A 49 -15.68 -15.70 -8.96
N ALA A 50 -14.92 -16.70 -9.41
CA ALA A 50 -13.48 -16.78 -9.10
C ALA A 50 -12.68 -15.59 -9.64
N PHE A 51 -13.06 -15.06 -10.80
CA PHE A 51 -12.40 -13.89 -11.38
C PHE A 51 -12.47 -12.65 -10.47
N GLU A 52 -13.65 -12.32 -9.96
CA GLU A 52 -13.84 -11.14 -9.10
C GLU A 52 -13.16 -11.33 -7.74
N ILE A 53 -13.30 -12.52 -7.14
CA ILE A 53 -12.64 -12.82 -5.87
C ILE A 53 -11.13 -12.71 -6.01
N ALA A 54 -10.55 -13.27 -7.08
CA ALA A 54 -9.12 -13.14 -7.33
C ALA A 54 -8.70 -11.69 -7.56
N ARG A 55 -9.51 -10.89 -8.26
CA ARG A 55 -9.25 -9.46 -8.46
C ARG A 55 -9.29 -8.70 -7.13
N TYR A 56 -10.25 -8.98 -6.26
CA TYR A 56 -10.37 -8.30 -4.97
C TYR A 56 -9.23 -8.70 -4.04
N LEU A 57 -8.92 -10.00 -3.93
CA LEU A 57 -7.78 -10.46 -3.14
C LEU A 57 -6.46 -9.89 -3.68
N GLY A 58 -6.27 -9.94 -5.00
CA GLY A 58 -5.12 -9.37 -5.71
C GLY A 58 -4.93 -7.87 -5.45
N GLY A 59 -5.99 -7.09 -5.60
CA GLY A 59 -5.96 -5.66 -5.35
C GLY A 59 -5.70 -5.34 -3.89
N THR A 60 -6.34 -6.05 -2.95
CA THR A 60 -6.19 -5.80 -1.52
C THR A 60 -4.78 -6.13 -1.04
N LEU A 61 -4.22 -7.27 -1.48
CA LEU A 61 -2.84 -7.63 -1.12
C LEU A 61 -1.85 -6.59 -1.63
N PHE A 62 -2.07 -6.07 -2.85
CA PHE A 62 -1.18 -5.08 -3.45
C PHE A 62 -1.19 -3.78 -2.65
N VAL A 63 -2.38 -3.20 -2.40
CA VAL A 63 -2.48 -1.91 -1.71
C VAL A 63 -2.01 -1.99 -0.26
N LEU A 64 -2.35 -3.05 0.48
CA LEU A 64 -1.89 -3.25 1.87
C LEU A 64 -0.37 -3.42 1.98
N GLY A 65 0.26 -3.98 0.94
CA GLY A 65 1.71 -4.16 0.86
C GLY A 65 2.48 -2.86 0.60
N LEU A 66 1.87 -1.81 0.05
CA LEU A 66 2.58 -0.58 -0.35
C LEU A 66 3.33 0.07 0.82
N ALA A 67 2.68 0.21 1.98
CA ALA A 67 3.30 0.81 3.16
C ALA A 67 4.49 -0.02 3.66
N TRP A 68 4.36 -1.35 3.61
CA TRP A 68 5.42 -2.28 4.01
C TRP A 68 6.64 -2.17 3.09
N VAL A 69 6.42 -2.12 1.77
CA VAL A 69 7.49 -1.95 0.77
C VAL A 69 8.19 -0.60 0.94
N LEU A 70 7.43 0.47 1.20
CA LEU A 70 7.99 1.80 1.46
C LEU A 70 8.90 1.81 2.70
N LYS A 71 8.44 1.22 3.81
CA LYS A 71 9.21 1.11 5.05
C LYS A 71 10.52 0.34 4.84
N HIS A 72 10.47 -0.76 4.09
CA HIS A 72 11.62 -1.61 3.81
C HIS A 72 12.47 -1.13 2.63
N LYS A 73 12.13 0.02 2.02
CA LYS A 73 12.84 0.58 0.87
C LYS A 73 12.98 -0.39 -0.30
N ALA A 74 12.04 -1.34 -0.42
CA ALA A 74 12.06 -2.40 -1.43
C ALA A 74 11.44 -1.97 -2.77
N HIS A 75 11.03 -0.70 -2.91
CA HIS A 75 10.67 -0.13 -4.20
C HIS A 75 11.90 -0.03 -5.09
N ILE A 76 11.75 -0.44 -6.35
CA ILE A 76 12.78 -0.26 -7.38
C ILE A 76 13.06 1.24 -7.51
N ARG A 77 14.27 1.66 -7.10
CA ARG A 77 14.75 3.03 -7.25
C ARG A 77 15.83 3.10 -8.33
N MET A 78 15.75 4.13 -9.17
CA MET A 78 16.77 4.45 -10.16
C MET A 78 17.85 5.31 -9.51
N ASP A 79 18.83 4.67 -8.89
CA ASP A 79 19.82 5.34 -8.04
C ASP A 79 21.16 5.69 -8.73
N LEU A 80 21.16 5.92 -10.05
CA LEU A 80 22.43 6.13 -10.78
C LEU A 80 23.18 7.40 -10.32
N ILE A 81 22.44 8.50 -10.12
CA ILE A 81 22.99 9.80 -9.70
C ILE A 81 22.88 9.97 -8.19
N TYR A 82 21.78 9.50 -7.59
CA TYR A 82 21.47 9.68 -6.18
C TYR A 82 22.51 9.02 -5.25
N ARG A 83 23.07 7.87 -5.64
CA ARG A 83 24.10 7.14 -4.85
C ARG A 83 25.38 7.93 -4.63
N ASN A 84 25.74 8.84 -5.53
CA ASN A 84 26.98 9.61 -5.43
C ASN A 84 26.88 10.82 -4.49
N PHE A 85 25.70 11.10 -3.95
CA PHE A 85 25.47 12.22 -3.05
C PHE A 85 25.78 11.88 -1.60
N SER A 86 26.20 12.90 -0.84
CA SER A 86 26.41 12.75 0.60
C SER A 86 25.09 12.43 1.33
N PRO A 87 25.14 11.74 2.49
CA PRO A 87 23.97 11.40 3.29
C PRO A 87 23.01 12.58 3.53
N ARG A 88 23.57 13.78 3.77
CA ARG A 88 22.80 15.01 3.94
C ARG A 88 22.08 15.46 2.67
N ARG A 89 22.77 15.46 1.52
CA ARG A 89 22.16 15.86 0.24
C ARG A 89 21.03 14.92 -0.16
N GLN A 90 21.24 13.62 0.03
CA GLN A 90 20.23 12.61 -0.19
C GLN A 90 18.99 12.84 0.68
N ALA A 91 19.18 13.08 2.00
CA ALA A 91 18.06 13.36 2.90
C ALA A 91 17.31 14.66 2.56
N ILE A 92 18.00 15.71 2.12
CA ILE A 92 17.37 16.96 1.67
C ILE A 92 16.51 16.71 0.43
N ILE A 93 17.03 15.99 -0.56
CA ILE A 93 16.27 15.64 -1.77
C ILE A 93 15.02 14.84 -1.40
N ASP A 94 15.16 13.82 -0.53
CA ASP A 94 14.03 13.01 -0.09
C ASP A 94 12.98 13.87 0.62
N ILE A 95 13.38 14.77 1.53
CA ILE A 95 12.47 15.70 2.23
C ILE A 95 11.72 16.58 1.23
N VAL A 96 12.43 17.18 0.27
CA VAL A 96 11.84 18.10 -0.72
C VAL A 96 10.85 17.36 -1.62
N LEU A 97 11.23 16.20 -2.16
CA LEU A 97 10.35 15.39 -3.00
C LEU A 97 9.14 14.87 -2.22
N THR A 98 9.34 14.48 -0.95
CA THR A 98 8.26 14.05 -0.08
C THR A 98 7.26 15.19 0.16
N LEU A 99 7.75 16.40 0.43
CA LEU A 99 6.92 17.54 0.76
C LEU A 99 6.17 18.09 -0.45
N ILE A 100 6.82 18.17 -1.62
CA ILE A 100 6.27 18.82 -2.81
C ILE A 100 5.47 17.85 -3.67
N ILE A 101 5.91 16.59 -3.78
CA ILE A 101 5.30 15.62 -4.67
C ILE A 101 4.44 14.65 -3.88
N PHE A 102 5.02 14.00 -2.87
CA PHE A 102 4.33 12.90 -2.19
C PHE A 102 3.11 13.40 -1.40
N PHE A 103 3.29 14.26 -0.39
CA PHE A 103 2.17 14.65 0.46
C PHE A 103 1.00 15.27 -0.30
N PRO A 104 1.18 16.23 -1.22
CA PRO A 104 0.07 16.82 -1.95
C PRO A 104 -0.67 15.79 -2.80
N LEU A 105 0.05 14.94 -3.54
CA LEU A 105 -0.56 13.91 -4.39
C LEU A 105 -1.36 12.90 -3.56
N TRP A 106 -0.78 12.37 -2.48
CA TRP A 106 -1.38 11.30 -1.70
C TRP A 106 -2.52 11.79 -0.81
N ILE A 107 -2.46 13.02 -0.29
CA ILE A 107 -3.57 13.63 0.46
C ILE A 107 -4.76 13.89 -0.48
N LEU A 108 -4.53 14.47 -1.65
CA LEU A 108 -5.59 14.69 -2.65
C LEU A 108 -6.19 13.37 -3.14
N ALA A 109 -5.37 12.35 -3.35
CA ALA A 109 -5.84 11.02 -3.73
C ALA A 109 -6.73 10.42 -2.63
N LEU A 110 -6.31 10.52 -1.36
CA LEU A 110 -7.08 10.01 -0.23
C LEU A 110 -8.44 10.71 -0.10
N ASP A 111 -8.48 12.03 -0.23
CA ASP A 111 -9.70 12.84 -0.20
C ASP A 111 -10.72 12.36 -1.25
N ARG A 112 -10.28 12.24 -2.52
CA ARG A 112 -11.13 11.74 -3.61
C ARG A 112 -11.54 10.28 -3.43
N MET A 113 -10.69 9.45 -2.84
CA MET A 113 -11.02 8.06 -2.55
C MET A 113 -12.09 7.92 -1.47
N VAL A 114 -12.09 8.80 -0.46
CA VAL A 114 -13.11 8.78 0.60
C VAL A 114 -14.48 9.16 0.04
N ASP A 115 -14.56 10.19 -0.80
CA ASP A 115 -15.82 10.57 -1.49
C ASP A 115 -16.36 9.42 -2.35
N TRP A 116 -15.47 8.80 -3.12
CA TRP A 116 -15.82 7.67 -3.99
C TRP A 116 -16.27 6.44 -3.18
N LEU A 117 -15.62 6.19 -2.04
CA LEU A 117 -16.01 5.13 -1.12
C LEU A 117 -17.38 5.40 -0.52
N TRP A 118 -17.62 6.62 -0.05
CA TRP A 118 -18.89 7.01 0.56
C TRP A 118 -20.06 6.77 -0.40
N LEU A 119 -19.92 7.20 -1.66
CA LEU A 119 -20.91 6.96 -2.69
C LEU A 119 -21.17 5.46 -2.90
N SER A 120 -20.12 4.65 -2.88
CA SER A 120 -20.21 3.19 -3.06
C SER A 120 -21.01 2.50 -1.94
N TRP A 121 -20.79 2.91 -0.69
CA TRP A 121 -21.55 2.42 0.46
C TRP A 121 -23.01 2.91 0.42
N ALA A 122 -23.24 4.19 0.11
CA ALA A 122 -24.57 4.77 0.05
C ALA A 122 -25.44 4.09 -1.03
N THR A 123 -24.86 3.74 -2.17
CA THR A 123 -25.57 3.14 -3.31
C THR A 123 -25.61 1.61 -3.30
N HIS A 124 -25.01 0.96 -2.29
CA HIS A 124 -24.85 -0.50 -2.23
C HIS A 124 -24.27 -1.06 -3.53
N GLU A 125 -23.18 -0.44 -3.97
CA GLU A 125 -22.61 -0.69 -5.29
C GLU A 125 -22.22 -2.16 -5.50
N ARG A 126 -22.52 -2.64 -6.70
CA ARG A 126 -22.12 -3.97 -7.19
C ARG A 126 -21.23 -3.83 -8.40
N SER A 127 -20.27 -4.72 -8.54
CA SER A 127 -19.41 -4.78 -9.72
C SER A 127 -20.24 -4.96 -10.99
N SER A 128 -19.88 -4.21 -12.03
CA SER A 128 -20.38 -4.38 -13.40
C SER A 128 -19.40 -5.17 -14.28
N ASP A 129 -18.24 -5.53 -13.75
CA ASP A 129 -17.13 -6.05 -14.55
C ASP A 129 -17.28 -7.54 -14.88
N SER A 130 -18.13 -8.25 -14.15
CA SER A 130 -18.45 -9.66 -14.39
C SER A 130 -19.95 -9.92 -14.29
N TYR A 131 -20.38 -11.05 -14.87
CA TYR A 131 -21.76 -11.52 -14.81
C TYR A 131 -22.25 -11.78 -13.37
N TRP A 132 -21.36 -12.14 -12.44
CA TRP A 132 -21.71 -12.47 -11.06
C TRP A 132 -22.09 -11.23 -10.22
N ARG A 133 -21.60 -10.04 -10.59
CA ARG A 133 -21.95 -8.74 -10.01
C ARG A 133 -21.94 -8.71 -8.46
N PRO A 134 -20.84 -9.13 -7.80
CA PRO A 134 -20.75 -9.11 -6.35
C PRO A 134 -20.75 -7.68 -5.79
N ILE A 135 -21.03 -7.58 -4.48
CA ILE A 135 -20.84 -6.33 -3.72
C ILE A 135 -19.37 -5.90 -3.75
N ILE A 136 -19.10 -4.62 -4.05
CA ILE A 136 -17.72 -4.13 -4.25
C ILE A 136 -17.24 -3.20 -3.13
N TYR A 137 -18.16 -2.55 -2.41
CA TYR A 137 -17.84 -1.54 -1.40
C TYR A 137 -16.91 -2.03 -0.27
N PRO A 138 -16.95 -3.30 0.23
CA PRO A 138 -16.01 -3.75 1.26
C PRO A 138 -14.58 -3.94 0.73
N PHE A 139 -14.43 -4.18 -0.58
CA PHE A 139 -13.12 -4.20 -1.22
C PHE A 139 -12.61 -2.77 -1.42
N LYS A 140 -13.49 -1.84 -1.83
CA LYS A 140 -13.13 -0.43 -2.00
C LYS A 140 -12.68 0.23 -0.70
N THR A 141 -13.16 -0.18 0.48
CA THR A 141 -12.67 0.36 1.77
C THR A 141 -11.19 0.10 2.00
N MET A 142 -10.64 -0.98 1.44
CA MET A 142 -9.22 -1.33 1.65
C MET A 142 -8.28 -0.33 0.95
N MET A 143 -8.73 0.36 -0.09
CA MET A 143 -7.94 1.38 -0.79
C MET A 143 -7.60 2.59 0.10
N PRO A 144 -8.57 3.35 0.66
CA PRO A 144 -8.25 4.48 1.52
C PRO A 144 -7.55 4.05 2.81
N VAL A 145 -7.87 2.87 3.35
CA VAL A 145 -7.13 2.32 4.52
C VAL A 145 -5.65 2.14 4.18
N ALA A 146 -5.33 1.50 3.06
CA ALA A 146 -3.95 1.31 2.62
C ALA A 146 -3.23 2.64 2.31
N PHE A 147 -3.93 3.59 1.69
CA PHE A 147 -3.37 4.91 1.38
C PHE A 147 -3.07 5.72 2.66
N LEU A 148 -3.95 5.64 3.66
CA LEU A 148 -3.72 6.22 4.96
C LEU A 148 -2.49 5.59 5.64
N LEU A 149 -2.36 4.26 5.59
CA LEU A 149 -1.18 3.56 6.10
C LEU A 149 0.10 3.98 5.40
N LEU A 150 0.05 4.16 4.07
CA LEU A 150 1.19 4.62 3.29
C LEU A 150 1.58 6.06 3.65
N LEU A 151 0.61 6.96 3.84
CA LEU A 151 0.86 8.32 4.31
C LEU A 151 1.53 8.32 5.70
N LEU A 152 1.05 7.49 6.62
CA LEU A 152 1.66 7.35 7.95
C LEU A 152 3.11 6.83 7.85
N ALA A 153 3.35 5.81 7.03
CA ALA A 153 4.69 5.28 6.77
C ALA A 153 5.62 6.35 6.17
N MET A 154 5.11 7.20 5.27
CA MET A 154 5.87 8.31 4.70
C MET A 154 6.18 9.40 5.73
N VAL A 155 5.24 9.74 6.61
CA VAL A 155 5.48 10.67 7.71
C VAL A 155 6.61 10.15 8.61
N ALA A 156 6.62 8.85 8.90
CA ALA A 156 7.69 8.24 9.68
C ALA A 156 9.06 8.36 8.98
N ASP A 157 9.13 8.12 7.67
CA ASP A 157 10.35 8.27 6.88
C ASP A 157 10.81 9.73 6.80
N PHE A 158 9.87 10.66 6.63
CA PHE A 158 10.13 12.11 6.60
C PHE A 158 10.76 12.59 7.92
N ILE A 159 10.22 12.17 9.06
CA ILE A 159 10.78 12.49 10.38
C ILE A 159 12.20 11.92 10.54
N ARG A 160 12.46 10.72 10.03
CA ARG A 160 13.81 10.12 10.05
C ARG A 160 14.78 10.91 9.18
N ASN A 161 14.38 11.28 7.97
CA ASN A 161 15.19 12.08 7.06
C ASN A 161 15.53 13.46 7.65
N LEU A 162 14.59 14.10 8.35
CA LEU A 162 14.86 15.33 9.10
C LEU A 162 15.98 15.12 10.14
N GLY A 163 15.92 14.03 10.91
CA GLY A 163 16.98 13.67 11.86
C GLY A 163 18.35 13.46 11.21
N THR A 164 18.38 12.84 10.03
CA THR A 164 19.59 12.62 9.22
C THR A 164 20.23 13.93 8.75
N VAL A 165 19.43 14.94 8.39
CA VAL A 165 19.97 16.26 7.98
C VAL A 165 20.75 16.91 9.12
N PHE A 166 20.21 16.88 10.35
CA PHE A 166 20.87 17.48 11.51
C PHE A 166 22.09 16.69 11.97
N LYS A 167 22.03 15.35 11.99
CA LYS A 167 23.14 14.50 12.44
C LYS A 167 24.25 14.33 11.39
N GLY A 168 23.90 14.39 10.10
CA GLY A 168 24.85 14.19 8.99
C GLY A 168 25.19 12.74 8.67
N GLU A 169 24.64 11.79 9.42
CA GLU A 169 24.87 10.36 9.23
C GLU A 169 23.55 9.69 8.85
N LYS A 170 23.58 8.90 7.76
CA LYS A 170 22.47 8.02 7.42
C LYS A 170 22.56 6.76 8.30
N PRO A 171 21.44 6.27 8.87
CA PRO A 171 21.44 5.00 9.58
C PRO A 171 21.89 3.85 8.65
N CYS A 172 22.70 2.94 9.17
CA CYS A 172 23.35 1.82 8.45
C CYS A 172 22.39 0.83 7.76
N TRP A 173 21.09 0.92 8.04
CA TRP A 173 20.06 -0.01 7.55
C TRP A 173 19.09 0.64 6.52
N MET A 174 19.47 1.76 5.92
CA MET A 174 18.81 2.35 4.74
C MET A 174 19.35 1.81 3.42
#